data_AF-A0A7K0D7I0-F1
#
_entry.id   AF-A0A7K0D7I0-F1
#
_cell.length_a   1.000
_cell.length_b   1.000
_cell.length_c   1.000
_cell.angle_alpha   90.00
_cell.angle_beta   90.00
_cell.angle_gamma   90.00
#
_symmetry.space_group_name_H-M   'P 1'
#
loop_
_entity.id
_entity.type
_entity.pdbx_description
1 polymer ?
#
loop_
_entity_poly.entity_id
_entity_poly.type
_entity_poly.pdbx_seq_one_letter_code
_entity_poly.pdbx_strand_id
1 'polypeptide(L)' 'MGRPTRRSVRHYAPLPDGGIGCQTCGAPATWWADFAHNSCPRFITTAYCDQHGHTDLRDPNTTARKIR' A
#
# COMPACT_ATOMS: atom_id res chain seq x y z
N MET A 1 3.36 29.24 6.28
CA MET A 1 3.85 27.85 6.09
C MET A 1 2.70 26.91 6.45
N GLY A 2 2.04 26.28 5.47
CA GLY A 2 0.83 25.49 5.71
C GLY A 2 1.13 24.22 6.52
N ARG A 3 0.38 23.99 7.61
CA ARG A 3 0.44 22.77 8.42
C ARG A 3 0.30 21.56 7.49
N PRO A 4 1.20 20.55 7.55
CA PRO A 4 0.99 19.34 6.78
C PRO A 4 -0.29 18.68 7.31
N THR A 5 -1.35 18.72 6.49
CA THR A 5 -2.57 17.95 6.77
C THR A 5 -2.17 16.49 6.92
N ARG A 6 -2.86 15.73 7.78
CA ARG A 6 -2.69 14.27 7.94
C ARG A 6 -2.89 13.58 6.58
N ARG A 7 -1.87 13.55 5.73
CA ARG A 7 -1.91 12.92 4.41
C ARG A 7 -1.45 11.48 4.61
N SER A 8 -2.38 10.54 4.45
CA SER A 8 -2.08 9.13 4.23
C SER A 8 -1.04 9.02 3.11
N VAL A 9 0.03 8.25 3.32
CA VAL A 9 1.02 8.02 2.28
C VAL A 9 0.56 6.81 1.47
N ARG A 10 0.49 6.97 0.15
CA ARG A 10 0.00 5.94 -0.78
C ARG A 10 1.16 5.46 -1.63
N HIS A 11 1.51 4.19 -1.50
CA HIS A 11 2.58 3.51 -2.20
C HIS A 11 1.98 2.50 -3.17
N TYR A 12 1.53 2.98 -4.33
CA TYR A 12 1.08 2.12 -5.41
C TYR A 12 1.32 2.84 -6.74
N ALA A 13 1.50 2.06 -7.81
CA ALA A 13 1.62 2.62 -9.15
C ALA A 13 0.21 2.73 -9.75
N PRO A 14 -0.23 3.89 -10.27
CA PRO A 14 -1.46 3.96 -11.05
C PRO A 14 -1.27 3.19 -12.36
N LEU A 15 -2.21 2.32 -12.70
CA LEU A 15 -2.24 1.62 -13.99
C LEU A 15 -2.96 2.47 -15.04
N PRO A 16 -2.66 2.29 -16.34
CA PRO A 16 -3.30 3.03 -17.42
C PRO A 16 -4.83 2.83 -17.48
N ASP A 17 -5.32 1.69 -16.98
CA ASP A 17 -6.76 1.37 -16.91
C ASP A 17 -7.48 2.03 -15.71
N GLY A 18 -6.79 2.91 -14.97
CA GLY A 18 -7.29 3.46 -13.69
C GLY A 18 -7.22 2.47 -12.52
N GLY A 19 -6.69 1.27 -12.77
CA GLY A 19 -6.42 0.26 -11.75
C GLY A 19 -5.24 0.62 -10.85
N ILE A 20 -5.00 -0.24 -9.87
CA ILE A 20 -3.92 -0.05 -8.90
C ILE A 20 -2.86 -1.12 -9.11
N GLY A 21 -1.63 -0.67 -9.32
CA GLY A 21 -0.47 -1.48 -9.58
C GLY A 21 0.42 -1.65 -8.35
N CYS A 22 1.17 -2.74 -8.35
CA CYS A 22 2.17 -3.07 -7.37
C CYS A 22 3.18 -1.94 -7.25
N GLN A 23 3.48 -1.54 -6.01
CA GLN A 23 4.48 -0.53 -5.68
C GLN A 23 5.86 -0.83 -6.27
N THR A 24 6.23 -2.11 -6.34
CA THR A 24 7.59 -2.54 -6.67
C THR A 24 7.81 -2.71 -8.17
N CYS A 25 6.82 -3.25 -8.90
CA CYS A 25 6.97 -3.62 -10.31
C CYS A 25 5.93 -3.00 -11.25
N GLY A 26 4.92 -2.29 -10.74
CA GLY A 26 3.85 -1.70 -11.54
C GLY A 26 2.86 -2.69 -12.14
N ALA A 27 3.03 -4.01 -11.93
CA ALA A 27 2.06 -5.02 -12.35
C ALA A 27 0.72 -4.87 -11.62
N PRO A 28 -0.39 -5.42 -12.12
CA PRO A 28 -1.68 -5.41 -11.43
C PRO A 28 -1.56 -5.84 -9.97
N ALA A 29 -1.97 -4.98 -9.04
CA ALA A 29 -1.96 -5.32 -7.63
C ALA A 29 -3.07 -6.34 -7.36
N THR A 30 -2.73 -7.39 -6.62
CA THR A 30 -3.66 -8.41 -6.14
C THR A 30 -3.90 -8.26 -4.63
N TRP A 31 -3.09 -7.43 -3.95
CA TRP A 31 -3.14 -7.21 -2.52
C TRP A 31 -3.09 -5.73 -2.17
N TRP A 32 -3.81 -5.41 -1.11
CA TRP A 32 -3.81 -4.12 -0.44
C TRP A 32 -3.30 -4.29 0.98
N ALA A 33 -2.33 -3.49 1.39
CA ALA A 33 -1.73 -3.55 2.71
C ALA A 33 -1.76 -2.15 3.34
N ASP A 34 -2.47 -2.02 4.46
CA ASP A 34 -2.44 -0.82 5.27
C ASP A 34 -1.56 -1.07 6.50
N PHE A 35 -0.47 -0.32 6.64
CA PHE A 35 0.48 -0.41 7.75
C PHE A 35 0.18 0.68 8.78
N ALA A 36 0.00 0.26 10.03
CA ALA A 36 0.01 1.17 11.17
C ALA A 36 1.45 1.26 11.67
N HIS A 37 2.12 2.38 11.38
CA HIS A 37 3.49 2.57 11.83
C HIS A 37 3.46 3.22 13.23
N ASN A 38 3.90 2.51 14.28
CA ASN A 38 3.82 3.01 15.66
C ASN A 38 4.51 4.37 15.87
N SER A 39 5.46 4.75 15.00
CA SER A 39 6.14 6.05 15.03
C SER A 39 5.59 7.08 14.05
N CYS A 40 4.58 6.74 13.23
CA CYS A 40 3.87 7.68 12.37
C CYS A 40 2.36 7.55 12.56
N PRO A 41 1.64 8.60 13.00
CA PRO A 41 0.18 8.58 13.13
C PRO A 41 -0.56 8.54 11.78
N ARG A 42 0.10 8.09 10.72
CA ARG A 42 -0.39 8.04 9.33
C ARG A 42 -0.45 6.57 8.91
N PHE A 43 -1.58 6.17 8.33
CA PHE A 43 -1.66 4.91 7.62
C PHE A 43 -0.83 5.00 6.35
N ILE A 44 0.06 4.03 6.17
CA ILE A 44 0.80 3.82 4.92
C ILE A 44 0.00 2.78 4.16
N THR A 45 -0.49 3.17 2.99
CA THR A 45 -1.31 2.31 2.16
C THR A 45 -0.49 1.87 0.96
N THR A 46 -0.20 0.57 0.86
CA THR A 46 0.62 -0.01 -0.20
C THR A 46 -0.16 -1.07 -0.97
N ALA A 47 0.07 -1.17 -2.28
CA ALA A 47 -0.49 -2.23 -3.11
C ALA A 47 0.62 -3.13 -3.66
N TYR A 48 0.38 -4.44 -3.68
CA TYR A 48 1.35 -5.44 -4.14
C TYR A 48 0.71 -6.47 -5.06
N CYS A 49 1.51 -7.07 -5.96
CA CYS A 49 1.13 -8.26 -6.70
C CYS A 49 1.50 -9.54 -5.93
N ASP A 50 1.00 -10.70 -6.36
CA ASP A 50 1.24 -11.99 -5.68
C ASP A 50 2.73 -12.34 -5.54
N GLN A 51 3.58 -11.85 -6.45
CA GLN A 51 5.02 -12.09 -6.41
C GLN A 51 5.76 -11.25 -5.35
N HIS A 52 5.32 -10.02 -5.09
CA HIS A 52 6.02 -9.07 -4.22
C HIS A 52 5.32 -8.83 -2.88
N GLY A 53 4.02 -9.14 -2.76
CA GLY A 53 3.25 -8.86 -1.55
C GLY A 53 3.57 -9.80 -0.40
N HIS A 54 4.11 -11.00 -0.63
CA HIS A 54 4.19 -12.02 0.41
C HIS A 54 4.91 -11.53 1.68
N THR A 55 5.97 -10.72 1.54
CA THR A 55 6.85 -10.39 2.67
C THR A 55 6.19 -9.36 3.57
N ASP A 56 5.65 -8.29 2.98
CA ASP A 56 5.01 -7.22 3.73
C ASP A 56 3.62 -7.63 4.26
N LEU A 57 2.91 -8.55 3.60
CA LEU A 57 1.63 -9.09 4.08
C LEU A 57 1.79 -10.04 5.30
N ARG A 58 3.02 -10.47 5.61
CA ARG A 58 3.30 -11.33 6.79
C ARG A 58 3.53 -10.52 8.07
N ASP A 59 3.66 -9.20 7.98
CA ASP A 59 3.88 -8.38 9.17
C ASP A 59 2.58 -8.30 10.01
N PRO A 60 2.64 -8.63 11.31
CA PRO A 60 1.45 -8.69 12.17
C PRO A 60 0.78 -7.33 12.43
N ASN A 61 1.46 -6.22 12.12
CA ASN A 61 0.93 -4.86 12.19
C ASN A 61 0.32 -4.41 10.83
N THR A 62 0.20 -5.32 9.88
CA THR A 62 -0.33 -5.05 8.54
C THR A 62 -1.74 -5.57 8.40
N THR A 63 -2.65 -4.68 8.00
CA THR A 63 -4.00 -5.10 7.58
C THR A 63 -3.98 -5.37 6.08
N ALA A 64 -3.54 -6.57 5.73
CA ALA A 64 -3.50 -7.11 4.39
C ALA A 64 -4.89 -7.60 3.94
N ARG A 65 -5.36 -7.19 2.76
CA ARG A 65 -6.58 -7.72 2.11
C ARG A 65 -6.35 -7.99 0.63
N LYS A 66 -6.93 -9.08 0.13
CA LYS A 66 -6.90 -9.40 -1.30
C LYS A 66 -7.86 -8.47 -2.05
N ILE A 67 -7.40 -7.88 -3.14
CA ILE A 67 -8.23 -7.07 -4.04
C ILE A 67 -9.04 -8.09 -4.85
N ARG A 68 -10.36 -8.09 -4.64
CA ARG A 68 -11.27 -9.11 -5.15
C ARG A 68 -11.84 -8.73 -6.50
#